data_AF-A0A2I0BCC1-F1
#
_entry.id   AF-A0A2I0BCC1-F1
#
_cell.length_a   1.000
_cell.length_b   1.000
_cell.length_c   1.000
_cell.angle_alpha   90.00
_cell.angle_beta   90.00
_cell.angle_gamma   90.00
#
_symmetry.space_group_name_H-M   'P 1'
#
loop_
_entity.id
_entity.type
_entity.pdbx_description
1 polymer ?
#
loop_
_entity_poly.entity_id
_entity_poly.type
_entity_poly.pdbx_seq_one_letter_code
_entity_poly.pdbx_strand_id
1 'polypeptide(L)' 'MEVEGSRNAKETLELAFQISNLLETGLDRHTLSLIISLLDRGVNPEPLSALIRELSSPPPHSHATSSSSAKP' A
#
# COMPACT_ATOMS: atom_id res chain seq x y z
N MET A 1 23.52 -22.19 -5.24
CA MET A 1 22.85 -21.77 -3.98
C MET A 1 22.14 -20.42 -4.09
N GLU A 2 22.50 -19.50 -5.00
CA GLU A 2 21.82 -18.17 -5.10
C GLU A 2 20.38 -18.21 -5.68
N VAL A 3 20.03 -19.25 -6.44
CA VAL A 3 18.70 -19.40 -7.07
C VAL A 3 17.60 -19.70 -6.05
N GLU A 4 17.96 -20.31 -4.91
CA GLU A 4 17.00 -20.73 -3.87
C GLU A 4 16.50 -19.53 -3.06
N GLY A 5 17.40 -18.60 -2.71
CA GLY A 5 17.04 -17.38 -2.00
C GLY A 5 16.09 -16.48 -2.79
N SER A 6 16.29 -16.39 -4.11
CA SER A 6 15.40 -15.62 -5.00
C SER A 6 14.03 -16.28 -5.21
N ARG A 7 13.94 -17.62 -5.15
CA ARG A 7 12.67 -18.35 -5.19
C ARG A 7 11.90 -18.17 -3.88
N ASN A 8 12.57 -18.37 -2.75
CA ASN A 8 11.99 -18.16 -1.43
C ASN A 8 11.46 -16.73 -1.24
N ALA A 9 12.17 -15.70 -1.72
CA ALA A 9 11.72 -14.32 -1.63
C ALA A 9 10.41 -14.06 -2.39
N LYS A 10 10.25 -14.65 -3.59
CA LYS A 10 9.03 -14.54 -4.39
C LYS A 10 7.85 -15.26 -3.74
N GLU A 11 8.08 -16.46 -3.23
CA GLU A 11 7.06 -17.25 -2.52
C GLU A 11 6.64 -16.56 -1.23
N THR A 12 7.59 -15.98 -0.49
CA THR A 12 7.31 -15.19 0.72
C THR A 12 6.45 -13.96 0.42
N LEU A 13 6.79 -13.23 -0.64
CA LEU A 13 6.03 -12.04 -1.06
C LEU A 13 4.61 -12.42 -1.52
N GLU A 14 4.46 -13.54 -2.21
CA GLU A 14 3.16 -14.04 -2.64
C GLU A 14 2.29 -14.49 -1.46
N LEU A 15 2.88 -15.16 -0.46
CA LEU A 15 2.18 -15.53 0.77
C LEU A 15 1.74 -14.26 1.53
N ALA A 16 2.64 -13.28 1.68
CA ALA A 16 2.33 -12.02 2.32
C ALA A 16 1.20 -11.26 1.61
N PHE A 17 1.16 -11.31 0.27
CA PHE A 17 0.07 -10.71 -0.51
C PHE A 17 -1.27 -11.41 -0.28
N GLN A 18 -1.28 -12.74 -0.18
CA GLN A 18 -2.50 -13.49 0.16
C GLN A 18 -3.03 -13.12 1.55
N ILE A 19 -2.15 -13.00 2.54
CA ILE A 19 -2.52 -12.56 3.90
C ILE A 19 -3.08 -11.13 3.86
N SER A 20 -2.41 -10.23 3.15
CA SER A 20 -2.83 -8.84 2.94
C SER A 20 -4.23 -8.72 2.32
N ASN A 21 -4.53 -9.58 1.35
CA ASN A 21 -5.83 -9.64 0.69
C ASN A 21 -6.93 -10.24 1.61
N LEU A 22 -6.59 -11.24 2.41
CA LEU A 22 -7.50 -11.83 3.40
C LEU A 22 -7.88 -10.83 4.50
N LEU A 23 -6.94 -9.96 4.88
CA LEU A 23 -7.15 -8.89 5.85
C LEU A 23 -7.76 -7.62 5.23
N GLU A 24 -8.10 -7.65 3.93
CA GLU A 24 -8.69 -6.54 3.19
C GLU A 24 -7.93 -5.21 3.35
N THR A 25 -6.60 -5.29 3.47
CA THR A 25 -5.76 -4.09 3.71
C THR A 25 -5.66 -3.16 2.49
N GLY A 26 -6.08 -3.62 1.31
CA GLY A 26 -6.07 -2.85 0.08
C GLY A 26 -4.67 -2.60 -0.50
N LEU A 27 -3.66 -3.35 -0.07
CA LEU A 27 -2.28 -3.16 -0.52
C LEU A 27 -1.99 -3.90 -1.84
N ASP A 28 -1.48 -3.18 -2.83
CA ASP A 28 -0.97 -3.76 -4.07
C ASP A 28 0.35 -4.52 -3.87
N ARG A 29 0.64 -5.50 -4.74
CA ARG A 29 1.90 -6.26 -4.72
C ARG A 29 3.14 -5.37 -4.77
N HIS A 30 3.09 -4.25 -5.49
CA HIS A 30 4.20 -3.32 -5.58
C HIS A 30 4.45 -2.61 -4.24
N THR A 31 3.38 -2.09 -3.62
CA THR A 31 3.43 -1.44 -2.31
C THR A 31 3.93 -2.40 -1.24
N LEU A 32 3.45 -3.65 -1.25
CA LEU A 32 3.90 -4.68 -0.33
C LEU A 32 5.40 -5.00 -0.49
N SER A 33 5.90 -5.07 -1.73
CA SER A 33 7.33 -5.23 -2.00
C SER A 33 8.17 -4.07 -1.45
N LEU A 34 7.67 -2.85 -1.57
CA LEU A 34 8.33 -1.66 -1.04
C LEU A 34 8.39 -1.69 0.49
N ILE A 35 7.27 -2.04 1.14
CA ILE A 35 7.16 -2.19 2.59
C ILE A 35 8.17 -3.21 3.10
N ILE A 36 8.24 -4.39 2.49
CA ILE A 36 9.20 -5.43 2.87
C ILE A 36 10.65 -4.90 2.75
N SER A 37 10.96 -4.16 1.69
CA SER A 37 12.29 -3.55 1.49
C SER A 37 12.61 -2.46 2.53
N LEU A 38 11.60 -1.75 3.03
CA LEU A 38 11.76 -0.76 4.09
C LEU A 38 11.95 -1.43 5.45
N LEU A 39 11.17 -2.48 5.74
CA LEU A 39 11.31 -3.27 6.96
C LEU A 39 12.68 -3.96 7.05
N ASP A 40 13.20 -4.46 5.93
CA ASP A 40 14.55 -5.06 5.85
C ASP A 40 15.66 -4.05 6.23
N ARG A 41 15.44 -2.76 5.94
CA ARG A 41 16.32 -1.65 6.35
C ARG A 41 16.15 -1.22 7.82
N GLY A 42 15.31 -1.90 8.59
CA GLY A 42 15.06 -1.61 10.00
C GLY A 42 14.06 -0.48 10.25
N VAL A 43 13.20 -0.16 9.27
CA VAL A 43 12.09 0.78 9.48
C VAL A 43 11.04 0.15 10.41
N ASN A 44 10.55 0.94 11.37
CA ASN A 44 9.50 0.48 12.28
C ASN A 44 8.16 0.29 11.54
N PRO A 45 7.43 -0.82 11.77
CA PRO A 45 6.18 -1.11 11.08
C PRO A 45 5.02 -0.18 11.50
N GLU A 46 5.01 0.29 12.75
CA GLU A 46 3.94 1.16 13.28
C GLU A 46 3.84 2.51 12.54
N PRO A 47 4.91 3.34 12.46
CA PRO A 47 4.87 4.57 11.67
C PRO A 47 4.61 4.32 10.18
N LEU A 48 5.16 3.22 9.64
CA LEU A 48 5.00 2.87 8.24
C LEU A 48 3.53 2.59 7.88
N SER A 49 2.80 1.89 8.76
CA SER A 49 1.37 1.62 8.57
C SER A 49 0.51 2.89 8.53
N ALA A 50 0.84 3.88 9.36
CA ALA A 50 0.13 5.16 9.40
C ALA A 50 0.32 5.93 8.09
N LEU A 51 1.56 6.00 7.59
CA LEU A 51 1.88 6.67 6.32
C LEU A 51 1.18 5.99 5.13
N ILE A 52 1.14 4.67 5.09
CA ILE A 52 0.45 3.94 4.01
C ILE A 52 -1.05 4.24 4.02
N ARG A 53 -1.68 4.28 5.20
CA ARG A 53 -3.11 4.62 5.33
C ARG A 53 -3.39 6.06 4.89
N GLU A 54 -2.49 6.98 5.21
CA GLU A 54 -2.60 8.38 4.80
C GLU A 54 -2.43 8.55 3.28
N LEU A 55 -1.47 7.86 2.68
CA LEU A 55 -1.23 7.89 1.22
C LEU A 55 -2.32 7.15 0.42
N SER A 56 -2.96 6.14 1.01
CA SER A 56 -4.05 5.40 0.38
C SER A 56 -5.40 6.13 0.48
N SER A 57 -5.52 7.14 1.34
CA SER A 57 -6.69 7.99 1.34
C SER A 57 -6.72 8.78 0.03
N PRO A 58 -7.80 8.73 -0.77
CA PRO A 58 -7.90 9.59 -1.93
C PRO A 58 -7.72 11.05 -1.49
N PRO A 59 -7.00 11.89 -2.26
CA PRO A 59 -6.90 13.30 -1.94
C PRO A 59 -8.33 13.82 -1.76
N PRO A 60 -8.62 14.62 -0.71
CA PRO A 60 -9.95 15.15 -0.52
C PRO A 60 -10.32 15.85 -1.82
N HIS A 61 -11.34 15.33 -2.50
CA HIS A 61 -11.83 15.88 -3.75
C HIS A 61 -12.00 17.38 -3.52
N SER A 62 -11.14 18.19 -4.15
CA SER A 62 -11.35 19.63 -4.25
C SER A 62 -12.77 19.82 -4.71
N HIS A 63 -13.60 20.27 -3.77
CA HIS A 63 -15.01 20.49 -3.93
C HIS A 63 -15.15 21.50 -5.09
N ALA A 64 -15.44 20.99 -6.29
CA ALA A 64 -15.75 21.81 -7.43
C ALA A 64 -17.06 22.51 -7.10
N THR A 65 -16.97 23.75 -6.60
CA THR A 65 -18.11 24.63 -6.37
C THR A 65 -18.67 25.07 -7.72
N SER A 66 -19.43 24.20 -8.38
CA SER A 66 -20.24 24.56 -9.53
C SER A 66 -21.69 24.75 -9.09
N SER A 67 -21.97 25.79 -8.29
CA SER A 67 -23.32 26.30 -8.10
C SER A 67 -23.64 27.31 -9.21
N SER A 68 -23.79 26.83 -10.44
CA SER A 68 -24.49 27.53 -11.51
C SER A 68 -25.99 27.23 -11.37
N SER A 69 -26.77 28.18 -10.85
CA SER A 69 -28.17 28.46 -11.27
C SER A 69 -28.87 29.37 -10.27
N ALA A 70 -28.87 30.66 -10.56
CA ALA A 70 -30.01 31.51 -10.28
C ALA A 70 -30.25 32.32 -11.56
N LYS A 71 -31.32 31.96 -12.29
CA LYS A 71 -31.78 32.59 -13.53
C LYS A 71 -33.30 32.78 -13.38
N PRO A 72 -33.89 33.68 -14.17
CA PRO A 72 -33.94 35.13 -14.02
C PRO A 72 -35.18 35.60 -13.24
#